data_AF-A0A4Y1R5X7-F1
#
_entry.id   AF-A0A4Y1R5X7-F1
#
_cell.length_a   1.000
_cell.length_b   1.000
_cell.length_c   1.000
_cell.angle_alpha   90.00
_cell.angle_beta   90.00
_cell.angle_gamma   90.00
#
_symmetry.space_group_name_H-M   'P 1'
#
loop_
_entity.id
_entity.type
_entity.pdbx_description
1 polymer ?
#
loop_
_entity_poly.entity_id
_entity_poly.type
_entity_poly.pdbx_seq_one_letter_code
_entity_poly.pdbx_strand_id
1 'polypeptide(L)'
;MGRSRAEPQAILQGLFNDFPNVGNDLKQLLEMIDGGQAVDIKGISERSLIKHLRKLFLALNLKQNDGVFLLPSNVRPTLEVVGLMIQTSLEPKSGLNEMHPKQLDEEHRQVAGESNRTVPCMEDDDTGPKEASIKNQVL
;
A
#
# COMPACT_ATOMS: atom_id res chain seq x y z
N MET A 1 25.20 -6.03 28.62
CA MET A 1 25.05 -5.74 27.18
C MET A 1 23.62 -6.05 26.77
N GLY A 2 22.74 -5.05 26.77
CA GLY A 2 21.38 -5.21 26.24
C GLY A 2 21.47 -5.45 24.74
N ARG A 3 20.91 -6.54 24.23
CA ARG A 3 20.73 -6.71 22.78
C ARG A 3 19.83 -5.56 22.34
N SER A 4 20.39 -4.62 21.55
CA SER A 4 19.57 -3.56 20.94
C SER A 4 18.42 -4.25 20.21
N ARG A 5 17.19 -3.93 20.61
CA ARG A 5 16.02 -4.57 20.02
C ARG A 5 15.93 -4.05 18.60
N ALA A 6 16.05 -4.94 17.63
CA ALA A 6 15.95 -4.54 16.23
C ALA A 6 14.55 -3.97 15.95
N GLU A 7 14.51 -2.84 15.26
CA GLU A 7 13.29 -2.17 14.85
C GLU A 7 12.47 -3.10 13.92
N PRO A 8 11.14 -3.18 14.09
CA PRO A 8 10.30 -4.07 13.29
C PRO A 8 10.40 -3.78 11.79
N GLN A 9 10.61 -2.51 11.41
CA GLN A 9 10.80 -2.07 10.04
C GLN A 9 12.06 -2.68 9.40
N ALA A 10 13.18 -2.71 10.13
CA ALA A 10 14.44 -3.28 9.64
C ALA A 10 14.34 -4.81 9.47
N ILE A 11 13.64 -5.47 10.39
CA ILE A 11 13.37 -6.92 10.29
C ILE A 11 12.48 -7.21 9.07
N LEU A 12 11.47 -6.37 8.85
CA LEU A 12 10.54 -6.50 7.73
C LEU A 12 11.23 -6.33 6.37
N GLN A 13 12.16 -5.38 6.25
CA GLN A 13 13.00 -5.25 5.06
C GLN A 13 13.79 -6.53 4.77
N GLY A 14 14.44 -7.10 5.80
CA GLY A 14 15.14 -8.38 5.66
C GLY A 14 14.20 -9.51 5.23
N LEU A 15 13.00 -9.59 5.82
CA LEU A 15 12.00 -10.58 5.47
C LEU A 15 11.56 -10.46 4.00
N PHE A 16 11.31 -9.26 3.47
CA PHE A 16 10.90 -9.09 2.07
C PHE A 16 12.04 -9.29 1.08
N ASN A 17 13.28 -9.05 1.48
CA ASN A 17 14.44 -9.39 0.65
C ASN A 17 14.59 -10.90 0.50
N ASP A 18 14.43 -11.66 1.59
CA ASP A 18 14.58 -13.11 1.58
C ASP A 18 13.32 -13.83 1.04
N PHE A 19 12.13 -13.25 1.26
CA PHE A 19 10.82 -13.83 0.91
C PHE A 19 9.91 -12.77 0.26
N PRO A 20 10.16 -12.37 -1.00
CA PRO A 20 9.43 -11.28 -1.65
C PRO A 20 7.92 -11.53 -1.83
N ASN A 21 7.50 -12.80 -1.83
CA ASN A 21 6.10 -13.17 -2.03
C ASN A 21 5.30 -13.31 -0.73
N VAL A 22 5.93 -13.12 0.43
CA VAL A 22 5.27 -13.36 1.74
C VAL A 22 4.34 -12.23 2.18
N GLY A 23 4.31 -11.11 1.46
CA GLY A 23 3.60 -9.89 1.88
C GLY A 23 2.12 -10.11 2.20
N ASN A 24 1.40 -10.82 1.35
CA ASN A 24 -0.03 -11.09 1.54
C ASN A 24 -0.27 -12.00 2.75
N ASP A 25 0.50 -13.10 2.85
CA ASP A 25 0.39 -14.04 3.96
C ASP A 25 0.75 -13.36 5.29
N LEU A 26 1.79 -12.53 5.31
CA LEU A 26 2.17 -11.76 6.47
C LEU A 26 1.07 -10.78 6.88
N LYS A 27 0.49 -10.05 5.92
CA LYS A 27 -0.63 -9.14 6.18
C LYS A 27 -1.78 -9.89 6.86
N GLN A 28 -2.19 -11.03 6.30
CA GLN A 28 -3.26 -11.85 6.86
C GLN A 28 -2.95 -12.35 8.28
N LEU A 29 -1.72 -12.83 8.53
CA LEU A 29 -1.31 -13.25 9.88
C LEU A 29 -1.40 -12.10 10.89
N LEU A 30 -0.98 -10.90 10.49
CA LEU A 30 -1.06 -9.71 11.34
C LEU A 30 -2.51 -9.23 11.56
N GLU A 31 -3.37 -9.31 10.55
CA GLU A 31 -4.82 -9.03 10.69
C GLU A 31 -5.47 -9.98 11.69
N MET A 32 -5.14 -11.28 11.65
CA MET A 32 -5.63 -12.26 12.62
C MET A 32 -5.19 -11.91 14.05
N ILE A 33 -3.92 -11.56 14.22
CA ILE A 33 -3.35 -11.17 15.52
C ILE A 33 -4.01 -9.89 16.05
N ASP A 34 -4.20 -8.89 15.19
CA ASP A 34 -4.83 -7.62 15.52
C ASP A 34 -6.32 -7.81 15.87
N GLY A 35 -6.97 -8.81 15.26
CA GLY A 35 -8.31 -9.28 15.63
C GLY A 35 -8.37 -10.06 16.96
N GLY A 36 -7.25 -10.21 17.67
CA GLY A 36 -7.17 -10.92 18.96
C GLY A 36 -7.03 -12.43 18.83
N GLN A 37 -6.78 -12.96 17.64
CA GLN A 37 -6.55 -14.38 17.44
C GLN A 37 -5.11 -14.77 17.79
N ALA A 38 -4.97 -15.95 18.41
CA ALA A 38 -3.68 -16.58 18.63
C ALA A 38 -3.22 -17.30 17.35
N VAL A 39 -2.01 -17.01 16.88
CA VAL A 39 -1.44 -17.56 15.64
C VAL A 39 -0.25 -18.47 15.95
N ASP A 40 -0.33 -19.73 15.52
CA ASP A 40 0.78 -20.69 15.59
C ASP A 40 1.54 -20.73 14.25
N ILE A 41 2.86 -20.58 14.32
CA ILE A 41 3.74 -20.63 13.14
C ILE A 41 4.55 -21.94 13.03
N LYS A 42 4.37 -22.89 13.98
CA LYS A 42 5.09 -24.17 13.97
C LYS A 42 4.75 -25.06 12.76
N GLY A 43 3.60 -24.83 12.13
CA GLY A 43 3.17 -25.55 10.92
C GLY A 43 3.91 -25.15 9.64
N ILE A 44 4.73 -24.09 9.68
CA ILE A 44 5.50 -23.62 8.51
C ILE A 44 6.76 -24.49 8.34
N SER A 45 6.96 -25.09 7.17
CA SER A 45 8.13 -25.93 6.90
C SER A 45 9.44 -25.13 6.74
N GLU A 46 9.35 -23.91 6.22
CA GLU A 46 10.50 -23.06 5.93
C GLU A 46 11.08 -22.44 7.21
N ARG A 47 12.15 -23.05 7.73
CA ARG A 47 12.75 -22.68 9.02
C ARG A 47 13.31 -21.25 9.01
N SER A 48 13.81 -20.80 7.86
CA SER A 48 14.37 -19.46 7.72
C SER A 48 13.27 -18.39 7.76
N LEU A 49 12.09 -18.67 7.22
CA LEU A 49 10.88 -17.84 7.36
C LEU A 49 10.42 -17.79 8.83
N ILE A 50 10.34 -18.94 9.52
CA ILE A 50 10.00 -18.97 10.96
C ILE A 50 10.93 -18.06 11.77
N LYS A 51 12.24 -18.06 11.46
CA LYS A 51 13.21 -17.21 12.16
C LYS A 51 12.92 -15.72 11.96
N HIS A 52 12.52 -15.30 10.77
CA HIS A 52 12.13 -13.92 10.50
C HIS A 52 10.82 -13.54 11.19
N LEU A 53 9.78 -14.38 11.08
CA LEU A 53 8.50 -14.17 11.74
C LEU A 53 8.66 -14.04 13.26
N ARG A 54 9.43 -14.93 13.89
CA ARG A 54 9.72 -14.85 15.33
C ARG A 54 10.38 -13.53 15.72
N LYS A 55 11.38 -13.08 14.95
CA LYS A 55 12.04 -11.79 15.22
C LYS A 55 11.05 -10.64 15.11
N LEU A 56 10.25 -10.61 14.05
CA LEU A 56 9.27 -9.57 13.79
C LEU A 56 8.21 -9.52 14.88
N PHE A 57 7.59 -10.66 15.20
CA PHE A 57 6.57 -10.79 16.24
C PHE A 57 7.09 -10.38 17.63
N LEU A 58 8.33 -10.76 17.95
CA LEU A 58 8.99 -10.31 19.17
C LEU A 58 9.29 -8.82 19.15
N ALA A 59 9.61 -8.19 18.01
CA ALA A 59 9.82 -6.74 17.90
C ALA A 59 8.50 -5.95 17.99
N LEU A 60 7.39 -6.56 17.59
CA LEU A 60 6.02 -6.03 17.71
C LEU A 60 5.42 -6.18 19.11
N ASN A 61 6.20 -6.63 20.10
CA ASN A 61 5.75 -6.85 21.48
C ASN A 61 4.65 -7.93 21.62
N LEU A 62 4.57 -8.89 20.70
CA LEU A 62 3.60 -9.98 20.83
C LEU A 62 3.96 -10.91 21.98
N LYS A 63 2.93 -11.40 22.68
CA LYS A 63 3.11 -12.44 23.70
C LYS A 63 3.35 -13.77 22.99
N GLN A 64 4.41 -14.45 23.37
CA GLN A 64 4.74 -15.79 22.85
C GLN A 64 4.41 -16.87 23.89
N ASN A 65 3.80 -17.97 23.43
CA ASN A 65 3.67 -19.22 24.18
C ASN A 65 3.88 -20.40 23.22
N ASP A 66 4.98 -21.13 23.37
CA ASP A 66 5.32 -22.32 22.58
C ASP A 66 5.10 -22.20 21.06
N GLY A 67 5.51 -21.07 20.46
CA GLY A 67 5.36 -20.83 19.01
C GLY A 67 4.01 -20.23 18.59
N VAL A 68 3.09 -20.09 19.54
CA VAL A 68 1.85 -19.33 19.39
C VAL A 68 2.08 -17.87 19.78
N PHE A 69 1.56 -16.95 19.00
CA PHE A 69 1.69 -15.50 19.18
C PHE A 69 0.32 -14.84 19.28
N LEU A 70 0.20 -13.88 20.19
CA LEU A 70 -1.04 -13.13 20.43
C LEU A 70 -0.71 -11.68 20.77
N LEU A 71 -1.58 -10.75 20.37
CA LEU A 71 -1.52 -9.35 20.77
C LEU A 71 -1.97 -9.17 22.23
N PRO A 72 -1.12 -8.63 23.13
CA PRO A 72 -1.56 -8.21 24.46
C PRO A 72 -2.63 -7.11 24.40
N SER A 73 -3.51 -7.04 25.39
CA SER A 73 -4.63 -6.09 25.44
C SER A 73 -4.23 -4.60 25.50
N ASN A 74 -2.98 -4.29 25.83
CA ASN A 74 -2.49 -2.93 26.10
C ASN A 74 -1.42 -2.46 25.10
N VAL A 75 -1.28 -3.13 23.95
CA VAL A 75 -0.33 -2.72 22.91
C VAL A 75 -1.09 -2.32 21.65
N ARG A 76 -0.44 -1.50 20.82
CA ARG A 76 -1.01 -1.08 19.54
C ARG A 76 -1.11 -2.27 18.58
N PRO A 77 -2.14 -2.31 17.71
CA PRO A 77 -2.22 -3.26 16.61
C PRO A 77 -0.94 -3.28 15.78
N THR A 78 -0.54 -4.47 15.34
CA THR A 78 0.70 -4.69 14.58
C THR A 78 0.70 -3.97 13.25
N LEU A 79 -0.44 -3.91 12.56
CA LEU A 79 -0.56 -3.21 11.28
C LEU A 79 -0.49 -1.69 11.43
N GLU A 80 -0.78 -1.12 12.59
CA GLU A 80 -0.49 0.29 12.82
C GLU A 80 1.01 0.60 12.89
N VAL A 81 1.84 -0.41 13.20
CA VAL A 81 3.31 -0.25 13.31
C VAL A 81 4.00 -0.48 11.98
N VAL A 82 3.58 -1.50 11.22
CA VAL A 82 4.26 -1.94 9.99
C VAL A 82 3.41 -1.98 8.73
N GLY A 83 2.10 -1.71 8.84
CA GLY A 83 1.15 -1.90 7.74
C GLY A 83 1.47 -1.09 6.50
N LEU A 84 1.99 0.13 6.64
CA LEU A 84 2.41 0.95 5.50
C LEU A 84 3.54 0.29 4.69
N MET A 85 4.54 -0.30 5.37
CA MET A 85 5.65 -0.97 4.69
C MET A 85 5.20 -2.23 3.96
N ILE A 86 4.24 -2.96 4.54
CA ILE A 86 3.64 -4.12 3.88
C ILE A 86 2.89 -3.68 2.63
N GLN A 87 2.07 -2.62 2.72
CA GLN A 87 1.37 -2.05 1.57
C GLN A 87 2.35 -1.65 0.46
N THR A 88 3.42 -0.90 0.78
CA THR A 88 4.44 -0.50 -0.20
C THR A 88 5.13 -1.70 -0.85
N SER A 89 5.29 -2.82 -0.14
CA SER A 89 5.87 -4.05 -0.71
C SER A 89 4.91 -4.80 -1.64
N LEU A 90 3.61 -4.60 -1.49
CA LEU A 90 2.57 -5.26 -2.29
C LEU A 90 2.23 -4.49 -3.55
N GLU A 91 2.48 -3.17 -3.57
CA GLU A 91 2.29 -2.36 -4.75
C GLU A 91 3.14 -2.91 -5.91
N PRO A 92 2.53 -3.12 -7.10
CA PRO A 92 3.29 -3.42 -8.30
C PRO A 92 4.34 -2.32 -8.48
N LYS A 93 5.58 -2.71 -8.77
CA LYS A 93 6.61 -1.77 -9.24
C LYS A 93 6.25 -1.27 -10.65
N SER A 94 5.13 -0.57 -10.81
CA SER A 94 4.89 0.29 -11.97
C SER A 94 5.92 1.40 -11.87
N GLY A 95 6.89 1.41 -12.79
CA GLY A 95 8.08 2.25 -12.72
C GLY A 95 7.79 3.70 -12.31
N LEU A 96 8.18 4.06 -11.09
CA LEU A 96 8.26 5.44 -10.67
C LEU A 96 9.56 6.01 -11.23
N ASN A 97 9.47 6.57 -12.44
CA ASN A 97 10.38 7.61 -12.87
C ASN A 97 10.26 8.75 -11.85
N GLU A 98 11.39 9.14 -11.28
CA GLU A 98 11.50 10.26 -10.37
C GLU A 98 10.98 11.53 -11.02
N MET A 99 9.90 12.08 -10.50
CA MET A 99 9.52 13.46 -10.80
C MET A 99 9.43 14.21 -9.48
N HIS A 100 10.56 14.83 -9.13
CA HIS A 100 10.64 15.94 -8.20
C HIS A 100 9.41 16.85 -8.31
N PRO A 101 8.81 17.30 -7.18
CA PRO A 101 7.91 18.43 -7.24
C PRO A 101 8.75 19.69 -7.50
N LYS A 102 8.84 20.09 -8.77
CA LYS A 102 9.27 21.45 -9.11
C LYS A 102 8.14 22.38 -8.67
N GLN A 103 8.52 23.30 -7.79
CA GLN A 103 7.67 24.32 -7.21
C GLN A 103 6.88 25.05 -8.29
N LEU A 104 5.61 25.28 -7.97
CA LEU A 104 4.70 26.15 -8.71
C LEU A 104 5.36 27.51 -8.91
N ASP A 105 5.50 27.84 -10.19
CA ASP A 105 5.94 29.12 -10.73
C ASP A 105 4.95 30.20 -10.29
N GLU A 106 5.45 31.19 -9.56
CA GLU A 106 4.73 32.41 -9.22
C GLU A 106 5.42 33.57 -9.92
N GLU A 107 4.58 34.48 -10.41
CA GLU A 107 4.90 35.76 -11.07
C GLU A 107 5.10 35.70 -12.58
N HIS A 108 4.11 36.23 -13.32
CA HIS A 108 4.37 37.45 -14.08
C HIS A 108 3.07 38.18 -14.42
N ARG A 109 2.96 39.40 -13.91
CA ARG A 109 1.90 40.38 -14.23
C ARG A 109 2.20 41.08 -15.55
N GLN A 110 1.12 41.69 -16.09
CA GLN A 110 1.05 42.75 -17.12
C GLN A 110 1.14 42.20 -18.57
N VAL A 111 0.38 42.65 -19.56
CA VAL A 111 0.02 44.03 -19.98
C VAL A 111 -1.25 44.00 -20.84
N ALA A 112 -2.10 45.03 -20.70
CA ALA A 112 -3.19 45.36 -21.62
C ALA A 112 -2.65 45.95 -22.94
N GLY A 113 -3.19 45.58 -24.09
CA GLY A 113 -2.82 46.18 -25.38
C GLY A 113 -3.73 45.74 -26.52
N GLU A 114 -4.47 46.71 -27.07
CA GLU A 114 -5.49 46.60 -28.10
C GLU A 114 -4.89 46.38 -29.51
N SER A 115 -5.49 45.53 -30.35
CA SER A 115 -5.68 45.85 -31.78
C SER A 115 -6.49 44.83 -32.56
N ASN A 116 -7.20 45.35 -33.56
CA ASN A 116 -8.33 44.76 -34.27
C ASN A 116 -7.87 44.04 -35.54
N ARG A 117 -8.52 42.91 -35.91
CA ARG A 117 -8.80 42.52 -37.31
C ARG A 117 -9.70 41.26 -37.43
N THR A 118 -10.99 41.50 -37.69
CA THR A 118 -11.81 41.00 -38.82
C THR A 118 -11.77 39.49 -39.21
N VAL A 119 -12.83 38.75 -38.79
CA VAL A 119 -13.74 37.72 -39.42
C VAL A 119 -13.29 36.84 -40.62
N PRO A 120 -13.90 35.65 -40.93
CA PRO A 120 -15.29 35.17 -40.65
C PRO A 120 -15.45 33.72 -40.10
N CYS A 121 -16.43 33.43 -39.23
CA CYS A 121 -17.82 32.98 -39.49
C CYS A 121 -17.99 31.76 -40.42
N MET A 122 -18.44 30.64 -39.85
CA MET A 122 -19.51 29.77 -40.40
C MET A 122 -20.31 29.19 -39.23
N GLU A 123 -21.59 29.55 -39.18
CA GLU A 123 -22.70 28.92 -38.45
C GLU A 123 -23.02 27.58 -39.18
N ASP A 124 -23.46 26.50 -38.55
CA ASP A 124 -24.84 26.16 -38.18
C ASP A 124 -24.74 24.87 -37.32
N ASP A 125 -25.27 24.82 -36.10
CA ASP A 125 -26.65 24.53 -35.70
C ASP A 125 -27.11 23.09 -35.95
N ASP A 126 -27.54 22.48 -34.84
CA ASP A 126 -28.73 21.61 -34.72
C ASP A 126 -28.58 20.13 -34.31
N THR A 127 -29.37 19.83 -33.28
CA THR A 127 -29.97 18.58 -32.79
C THR A 127 -29.14 17.29 -32.55
N GLY A 128 -28.75 17.11 -31.28
CA GLY A 128 -29.48 16.22 -30.35
C GLY A 128 -29.44 14.68 -30.49
N PRO A 129 -29.81 13.95 -29.42
CA PRO A 129 -29.33 12.60 -29.09
C PRO A 129 -30.34 11.46 -29.41
N LYS A 130 -29.91 10.20 -29.35
CA LYS A 130 -30.78 9.04 -28.98
C LYS A 130 -30.04 7.69 -28.92
N GLU A 131 -30.06 7.11 -27.72
CA GLU A 131 -29.90 5.68 -27.46
C GLU A 131 -31.03 4.85 -28.10
N ALA A 132 -30.70 3.65 -28.60
CA ALA A 132 -31.58 2.47 -28.73
C ALA A 132 -30.68 1.26 -29.07
N SER A 133 -30.45 0.28 -28.19
CA SER A 133 -31.31 -0.84 -27.72
C SER A 133 -31.29 -2.07 -28.65
N ILE A 134 -31.42 -3.27 -28.02
CA ILE A 134 -31.93 -4.56 -28.55
C ILE A 134 -30.82 -5.59 -28.94
N LYS A 135 -30.78 -6.89 -28.57
CA LYS A 135 -31.75 -7.90 -28.06
C LYS A 135 -31.00 -9.07 -27.35
N ASN A 136 -31.52 -9.56 -26.21
CA ASN A 136 -31.19 -10.89 -25.67
C ASN A 136 -32.04 -11.97 -26.39
N GLN A 137 -31.45 -13.13 -26.67
CA GLN A 137 -32.14 -14.32 -27.19
C GLN A 137 -31.86 -15.50 -26.25
N VAL A 138 -32.93 -16.06 -25.68
CA VAL A 138 -32.92 -17.33 -24.92
C VAL A 138 -33.51 -18.40 -25.84
N LEU A 139 -32.84 -19.56 -25.86
CA LEU A 139 -33.28 -20.81 -26.50
C LEU A 139 -34.20 -21.60 -25.58
#